data_AF-A0A430QFT0-F1
#
_entry.id   AF-A0A430QFT0-F1
#
_cell.length_a   1.000
_cell.length_b   1.000
_cell.length_c   1.000
_cell.angle_alpha   90.00
_cell.angle_beta   90.00
_cell.angle_gamma   90.00
#
_symmetry.space_group_name_H-M   'P 1'
#
loop_
_entity.id
_entity.type
_entity.pdbx_description
1 polymer ?
#
loop_
_entity_poly.entity_id
_entity_poly.type
_entity_poly.pdbx_seq_one_letter_code
_entity_poly.pdbx_strand_id
1 'polypeptide(L)'
;MVQDVKILDAMANAVQNAAIVLILFSKSYQHSANTRAEAEYTRKLNKPTIFLRVESKFVPSGWLGFMIGESRYIDFSGKYPYEEKFEELCTTIVSLKDLEW
;
A
#
# COMPACT_ATOMS: atom_id res chain seq x y z
N MET A 1 22.65 -5.12 11.01
CA MET A 1 22.35 -6.34 11.80
C MET A 1 21.35 -6.05 12.93
N VAL A 2 21.66 -5.30 13.98
CA VAL A 2 20.71 -5.08 15.11
C VAL A 2 19.62 -4.04 14.80
N GLN A 3 19.92 -2.99 14.03
CA GLN A 3 18.92 -1.96 13.67
C GLN A 3 17.89 -2.49 12.66
N ASP A 4 18.32 -3.29 11.68
CA ASP A 4 17.44 -3.82 10.63
C ASP A 4 16.36 -4.75 11.19
N VAL A 5 16.72 -5.59 12.18
CA VAL A 5 15.78 -6.47 12.89
C VAL A 5 14.70 -5.67 13.62
N LYS A 6 15.09 -4.58 14.31
CA LYS A 6 14.13 -3.70 15.01
C LYS A 6 13.15 -3.02 14.06
N ILE A 7 13.59 -2.64 12.86
CA ILE A 7 12.73 -2.00 11.85
C ILE A 7 11.71 -3.01 11.32
N LEU A 8 12.13 -4.23 11.00
CA LEU A 8 11.22 -5.28 10.51
C LEU A 8 10.18 -5.68 11.57
N ASP A 9 10.57 -5.78 12.83
CA ASP A 9 9.64 -6.07 13.94
C ASP A 9 8.60 -4.94 14.10
N ALA A 10 9.03 -3.68 14.01
CA ALA A 10 8.13 -2.53 14.08
C ALA A 10 7.14 -2.50 12.89
N MET A 11 7.62 -2.79 11.68
CA MET A 11 6.78 -2.87 10.48
C MET A 11 5.77 -4.02 10.58
N ALA A 12 6.21 -5.19 11.06
CA ALA A 12 5.32 -6.33 11.27
C ALA A 12 4.21 -5.99 12.28
N ASN A 13 4.58 -5.39 13.42
CA ASN A 13 3.61 -4.96 14.44
C ASN A 13 2.59 -3.95 13.86
N ALA A 14 3.07 -2.96 13.09
CA ALA A 14 2.19 -1.98 12.46
C ALA A 14 1.18 -2.63 11.51
N VAL A 15 1.63 -3.55 10.65
CA VAL A 15 0.74 -4.29 9.72
C VAL A 15 -0.25 -5.18 10.48
N GLN A 16 0.19 -5.87 11.54
CA GLN A 16 -0.69 -6.75 12.33
C GLN A 16 -1.86 -5.98 12.96
N ASN A 17 -1.59 -4.78 13.47
CA ASN A 17 -2.58 -3.97 14.18
C ASN A 17 -3.32 -2.98 13.28
N ALA A 18 -2.93 -2.84 12.01
CA ALA A 18 -3.65 -2.02 11.06
C ALA A 18 -5.00 -2.62 10.69
N ALA A 19 -6.03 -1.76 10.65
CA ALA A 19 -7.33 -2.10 10.07
C ALA A 19 -7.26 -2.10 8.53
N ILE A 20 -6.55 -1.12 7.95
CA ILE A 20 -6.32 -0.99 6.51
C ILE A 20 -4.86 -0.61 6.31
N VAL A 21 -4.20 -1.20 5.30
CA VAL A 21 -2.86 -0.82 4.88
C VAL A 21 -2.92 -0.03 3.58
N LEU A 22 -2.33 1.17 3.57
CA LEU A 22 -2.20 1.99 2.38
C LEU A 22 -0.82 1.77 1.76
N ILE A 23 -0.76 1.20 0.56
CA ILE A 23 0.49 0.99 -0.17
C ILE A 23 0.71 2.14 -1.14
N LEU A 24 1.57 3.09 -0.76
CA LEU A 24 1.98 4.23 -1.59
C LEU A 24 3.12 3.79 -2.52
N PHE A 25 2.77 3.36 -3.72
CA PHE A 25 3.73 2.75 -4.62
C PHE A 25 4.37 3.73 -5.60
N SER A 26 5.66 3.50 -5.82
CA SER A 26 6.58 4.27 -6.65
C SER A 26 7.72 3.35 -7.10
N LYS A 27 8.64 3.86 -7.93
CA LYS A 27 9.86 3.15 -8.30
C LYS A 27 10.75 2.88 -7.09
N SER A 28 10.86 3.83 -6.15
CA SER A 28 11.63 3.64 -4.92
C SER A 28 10.99 2.61 -4.00
N TYR A 29 9.65 2.60 -3.91
CA TYR A 29 8.90 1.57 -3.19
C TYR A 29 9.15 0.17 -3.78
N GLN A 30 9.15 0.03 -5.11
CA GLN A 30 9.39 -1.27 -5.76
C GLN A 30 10.82 -1.80 -5.51
N HIS A 31 11.80 -0.92 -5.33
CA HIS A 31 13.21 -1.31 -5.17
C HIS A 31 13.68 -1.48 -3.72
N SER A 32 12.88 -1.09 -2.73
CA SER A 32 13.26 -1.25 -1.32
C SER A 32 12.91 -2.65 -0.80
N ALA A 33 13.87 -3.30 -0.14
CA ALA A 33 13.66 -4.61 0.48
C ALA A 33 12.66 -4.53 1.64
N ASN A 34 12.68 -3.42 2.40
CA ASN A 34 11.79 -3.21 3.54
C ASN A 34 10.34 -3.06 3.09
N THR A 35 10.08 -2.25 2.07
CA THR A 35 8.72 -2.05 1.53
C THR A 35 8.19 -3.32 0.90
N ARG A 36 9.05 -4.11 0.24
CA ARG A 36 8.68 -5.43 -0.25
C ARG A 36 8.28 -6.37 0.89
N ALA A 37 9.05 -6.42 1.98
CA ALA A 37 8.74 -7.24 3.13
C ALA A 37 7.41 -6.83 3.79
N GLU A 38 7.16 -5.51 3.93
CA GLU A 38 5.89 -4.97 4.43
C GLU A 38 4.68 -5.40 3.58
N ALA A 39 4.81 -5.25 2.27
CA ALA A 39 3.74 -5.55 1.33
C ALA A 39 3.46 -7.06 1.25
N GLU A 40 4.51 -7.89 1.26
CA GLU A 40 4.36 -9.34 1.31
C GLU A 40 3.73 -9.81 2.62
N TYR A 41 4.06 -9.17 3.74
CA TYR A 41 3.46 -9.48 5.03
C TYR A 41 1.99 -9.04 5.12
N THR A 42 1.68 -7.85 4.61
CA THR A 42 0.30 -7.34 4.45
C THR A 42 -0.55 -8.33 3.66
N ARG A 43 -0.04 -8.81 2.52
CA ARG A 43 -0.70 -9.83 1.70
C ARG A 43 -0.84 -11.16 2.43
N LYS A 44 0.20 -11.60 3.16
CA LYS A 44 0.17 -12.86 3.93
C LYS A 44 -0.92 -12.85 5.00
N LEU A 45 -1.15 -11.70 5.64
CA LEU A 45 -2.19 -11.54 6.65
C LEU A 45 -3.58 -11.23 6.06
N ASN A 46 -3.73 -11.19 4.74
CA ASN A 46 -4.95 -10.80 4.03
C ASN A 46 -5.53 -9.48 4.55
N LYS A 47 -4.65 -8.52 4.88
CA LYS A 47 -5.10 -7.22 5.38
C LYS A 47 -5.81 -6.43 4.28
N PRO A 48 -6.94 -5.76 4.58
CA PRO A 48 -7.55 -4.81 3.65
C PRO A 48 -6.49 -3.81 3.17
N THR A 49 -6.34 -3.69 1.85
CA THR A 49 -5.25 -2.92 1.24
C THR A 49 -5.80 -1.97 0.19
N ILE A 50 -5.34 -0.72 0.22
CA ILE A 50 -5.59 0.26 -0.86
C ILE A 50 -4.25 0.63 -1.49
N PHE A 51 -4.16 0.48 -2.80
CA PHE A 51 -2.97 0.88 -3.56
C PHE A 51 -3.10 2.34 -4.02
N LEU A 52 -2.06 3.13 -3.77
CA LEU A 52 -1.98 4.54 -4.14
C LEU A 52 -0.77 4.76 -5.03
N ARG A 53 -0.98 5.18 -6.29
CA ARG A 53 0.12 5.59 -7.17
C ARG A 53 0.58 6.97 -6.75
N VAL A 54 1.82 7.11 -6.32
CA VAL A 54 2.37 8.44 -5.92
C VAL A 54 3.46 8.95 -6.88
N GLU A 55 3.89 8.13 -7.84
CA GLU A 55 4.86 8.51 -8.87
C GLU A 55 4.21 8.56 -10.26
N SER A 56 4.38 9.69 -10.96
CA SER A 56 3.68 9.94 -12.22
C SER A 56 4.12 8.98 -13.30
N LYS A 57 3.15 8.39 -14.00
CA LYS A 57 3.34 7.40 -15.08
C LYS A 57 4.12 6.15 -14.66
N PHE A 58 4.36 5.94 -13.36
CA PHE A 58 4.97 4.71 -12.90
C PHE A 58 4.01 3.53 -13.11
N VAL A 59 4.53 2.49 -13.73
CA VAL A 59 3.83 1.22 -13.94
C VAL A 59 4.59 0.15 -13.17
N PRO A 60 3.97 -0.45 -12.14
CA PRO A 60 4.62 -1.48 -11.33
C PRO A 60 4.89 -2.72 -12.18
N SER A 61 5.97 -3.43 -11.87
CA SER A 61 6.37 -4.65 -12.58
C SER A 61 6.93 -5.70 -11.62
N GLY A 62 7.14 -6.92 -12.12
CA GLY A 62 7.66 -8.02 -11.31
C GLY A 62 6.79 -8.30 -10.09
N TRP A 63 7.40 -8.30 -8.89
CA TRP A 63 6.70 -8.63 -7.64
C TRP A 63 5.55 -7.66 -7.31
N LEU A 64 5.75 -6.36 -7.54
CA LEU A 64 4.74 -5.35 -7.21
C LEU A 64 3.63 -5.35 -8.25
N GLY A 65 3.97 -5.54 -9.53
CA GLY A 65 2.98 -5.73 -10.59
C GLY A 65 2.11 -6.97 -10.35
N PHE A 66 2.72 -8.09 -9.95
CA PHE A 66 1.99 -9.31 -9.60
C PHE A 66 1.08 -9.12 -8.37
N MET A 67 1.55 -8.39 -7.36
CA MET A 67 0.78 -8.12 -6.14
C MET A 67 -0.44 -7.22 -6.41
N ILE A 68 -0.27 -6.18 -7.23
CA ILE A 68 -1.35 -5.28 -7.60
C ILE A 68 -2.31 -6.00 -8.57
N GLY A 69 -1.81 -6.81 -9.51
CA GLY A 69 -2.64 -7.57 -10.44
C GLY A 69 -3.66 -6.69 -11.17
N GLU A 70 -4.93 -7.09 -11.15
CA GLU A 70 -6.06 -6.33 -11.68
C GLU A 70 -6.72 -5.40 -10.64
N SER A 71 -6.13 -5.27 -9.44
CA SER A 71 -6.68 -4.40 -8.40
C SER A 71 -6.72 -2.95 -8.86
N ARG A 72 -7.81 -2.26 -8.50
CA ARG A 72 -7.90 -0.82 -8.66
C ARG A 72 -6.92 -0.12 -7.72
N TYR A 73 -6.36 0.99 -8.19
CA TYR A 73 -5.54 1.90 -7.40
C TYR A 73 -6.02 3.33 -7.59
N ILE A 74 -5.78 4.18 -6.59
CA ILE A 74 -6.09 5.61 -6.65
C ILE A 74 -4.81 6.35 -7.04
N ASP A 75 -4.93 7.32 -7.94
CA ASP A 75 -3.78 8.02 -8.51
C ASP A 75 -3.50 9.37 -7.83
N PHE A 76 -2.56 9.36 -6.89
CA PHE A 76 -2.03 10.53 -6.18
C PHE A 76 -0.79 11.13 -6.84
N SER A 77 -0.46 10.74 -8.08
CA SER A 77 0.78 11.15 -8.73
C SER A 77 0.79 12.59 -9.28
N GLY A 78 -0.20 13.41 -8.88
CA GLY A 78 -0.44 14.75 -9.42
C GLY A 78 -1.11 14.79 -10.79
N LYS A 79 -1.65 13.66 -11.28
CA LYS A 79 -2.41 13.61 -12.55
C LYS A 79 -3.78 14.29 -12.43
N TYR A 80 -4.37 14.24 -11.25
CA TYR A 80 -5.70 14.77 -10.93
C TYR A 80 -5.59 15.74 -9.74
N PRO A 81 -6.60 16.62 -9.52
CA PRO A 81 -6.67 17.45 -8.31
C PRO A 81 -6.57 16.59 -7.05
N TYR A 82 -5.78 17.05 -6.08
CA TYR A 82 -5.53 16.30 -4.85
C TYR A 82 -6.83 16.05 -4.06
N GLU A 83 -7.66 17.08 -3.96
CA GLU A 83 -8.91 17.07 -3.20
C GLU A 83 -9.88 15.99 -3.71
N GLU A 84 -9.99 15.83 -5.03
CA GLU A 84 -10.84 14.82 -5.65
C GLU A 84 -10.37 13.40 -5.30
N LYS A 85 -9.05 13.16 -5.39
CA LYS A 85 -8.47 11.84 -5.09
C LYS A 85 -8.44 11.54 -3.60
N PHE A 86 -8.35 12.58 -2.77
CA PHE A 86 -8.48 12.46 -1.32
C PHE A 86 -9.91 12.07 -0.92
N GLU A 87 -10.93 12.65 -1.54
CA GLU A 87 -12.33 12.25 -1.34
C GLU A 87 -12.58 10.80 -1.79
N GLU A 88 -12.02 10.39 -2.94
CA GLU A 88 -12.07 9.00 -3.43
C GLU A 88 -11.43 8.03 -2.41
N LEU A 89 -10.27 8.40 -1.83
CA LEU A 89 -9.61 7.62 -0.79
C LEU A 89 -10.47 7.50 0.47
N CYS A 90 -11.01 8.60 0.98
CA CYS A 90 -11.89 8.60 2.15
C CYS A 90 -13.11 7.68 1.93
N THR A 91 -13.75 7.78 0.77
CA THR A 91 -14.90 6.93 0.41
C THR A 91 -14.52 5.45 0.36
N THR A 92 -13.35 5.13 -0.21
CA THR A 92 -12.82 3.77 -0.28
C THR A 92 -12.49 3.21 1.12
N ILE A 93 -11.96 4.04 2.02
CA ILE A 93 -11.67 3.64 3.40
C ILE A 93 -12.97 3.30 4.14
N VAL A 94 -14.02 4.10 3.98
CA VAL A 94 -15.33 3.86 4.62
C VAL A 94 -15.93 2.56 4.10
N SER A 95 -15.94 2.35 2.77
CA SER A 95 -16.54 1.15 2.18
C SER A 95 -15.84 -0.16 2.59
N LEU A 96 -14.52 -0.12 2.84
CA LEU A 96 -13.79 -1.28 3.36
C LEU A 96 -14.11 -1.58 4.82
N LYS A 97 -14.38 -0.55 5.64
CA LYS A 97 -14.77 -0.74 7.05
C LYS A 97 -16.16 -1.37 7.19
N ASP A 98 -17.04 -1.12 6.25
CA ASP A 98 -18.39 -1.68 6.25
C ASP A 98 -18.44 -3.17 5.88
N LEU A 99 -17.31 -3.76 5.44
CA LEU A 99 -17.20 -5.18 5.07
C LEU A 99 -16.77 -6.10 6.23
N GLU A 100 -16.42 -5.56 7.40
CA GLU A 100 -15.93 -6.35 8.56
C GLU A 100 -16.97 -6.54 9.69
N TRP A 101 -18.27 -6.55 9.38
CA TRP A 101 -19.36 -6.89 10.33
C TRP A 101 -19.97 -8.26 10.08
#